data_AF-A0A7J2MF74-F1
#
_entry.id   AF-A0A7J2MF74-F1
#
_cell.length_a   1.000
_cell.length_b   1.000
_cell.length_c   1.000
_cell.angle_alpha   90.00
_cell.angle_beta   90.00
_cell.angle_gamma   90.00
#
_symmetry.space_group_name_H-M   'P 1'
#
loop_
_entity.id
_entity.type
_entity.pdbx_description
1 polymer ?
#
loop_
_entity_poly.entity_id
_entity_poly.type
_entity_poly.pdbx_seq_one_letter_code
_entity_poly.pdbx_strand_id
1 'polypeptide(L)'
;DILGVVGDTKKLGKTVGSDIREGKRTLIVYHAITHADEAQKRRMSAILGNENASAEEVSEVVDILSELGSIEYTRALADSYVMEAKEQIETIPGSRYKNLLLTWSDYMVSRES
;
A
#
# COMPACT_ATOMS: atom_id res chain seq x y z
N ASP A 1 -6.50 -0.33 1.02
CA ASP A 1 -5.98 -0.23 -0.36
C ASP A 1 -5.08 0.99 -0.53
N ILE A 2 -3.91 0.79 -1.14
CA ILE A 2 -2.76 1.72 -1.20
C ILE A 2 -3.04 3.01 -1.98
N LEU A 3 -4.13 3.06 -2.73
CA LEU A 3 -4.54 4.19 -3.57
C LEU A 3 -4.80 5.51 -2.81
N GLY A 4 -4.75 5.50 -1.47
CA GLY A 4 -4.83 6.71 -0.65
C GLY A 4 -3.50 7.31 -0.20
N VAL A 5 -2.35 6.64 -0.40
CA VAL A 5 -1.12 7.07 0.27
C VAL A 5 0.17 6.82 -0.49
N VAL A 6 0.47 7.72 -1.42
CA VAL A 6 1.81 7.87 -1.97
C VAL A 6 2.26 9.30 -1.66
N GLY A 7 3.12 9.45 -0.66
CA GLY A 7 3.72 10.75 -0.30
C GLY A 7 4.04 10.91 1.19
N ASP A 8 3.12 10.51 2.08
CA ASP A 8 3.26 10.72 3.53
C ASP A 8 3.27 9.38 4.30
N THR A 9 4.46 8.99 4.78
CA THR A 9 4.67 7.80 5.61
C THR A 9 3.82 7.82 6.88
N LYS A 10 3.51 8.99 7.46
CA LYS A 10 2.62 9.10 8.64
C LYS A 10 1.16 8.84 8.28
N LYS A 11 0.68 9.36 7.14
CA LYS A 11 -0.69 9.05 6.68
C LYS A 11 -0.81 7.58 6.32
N LEU A 12 0.27 6.99 5.79
CA LEU A 12 0.30 5.57 5.41
C LEU A 12 0.19 4.71 6.65
N GLY A 13 0.99 5.01 7.67
CA GLY A 13 0.91 4.33 8.97
C GLY A 13 -0.49 4.41 9.59
N LYS A 14 -1.19 5.55 9.47
CA LYS A 14 -2.57 5.67 9.96
C LYS A 14 -3.56 4.79 9.19
N THR A 15 -3.52 4.81 7.86
CA THR A 15 -4.40 4.00 7.02
C THR A 15 -4.13 2.52 7.21
N VAL A 16 -2.85 2.13 7.18
CA VAL A 16 -2.39 0.75 7.45
C VAL A 16 -2.82 0.32 8.85
N GLY A 17 -2.69 1.20 9.85
CA GLY A 17 -3.15 0.93 11.21
C GLY A 17 -4.65 0.67 11.33
N SER A 18 -5.49 1.38 10.56
CA SER A 18 -6.93 1.09 10.47
C SER A 18 -7.18 -0.27 9.83
N ASP A 19 -6.53 -0.53 8.69
CA ASP A 19 -6.65 -1.79 7.95
C ASP A 19 -6.21 -2.99 8.81
N ILE A 20 -5.21 -2.81 9.70
CA ILE A 20 -4.77 -3.82 10.67
C ILE A 20 -5.89 -4.14 11.66
N ARG A 21 -6.50 -3.14 12.29
CA ARG A 21 -7.60 -3.36 13.27
C ARG A 21 -8.81 -4.03 12.63
N GLU A 22 -9.16 -3.61 11.42
CA GLU A 22 -10.24 -4.19 10.63
C GLU A 22 -9.92 -5.60 10.09
N GLY A 23 -8.65 -6.03 10.18
CA GLY A 23 -8.23 -7.36 9.75
C GLY A 23 -8.15 -7.53 8.24
N LYS A 24 -8.02 -6.44 7.49
CA LYS A 24 -7.97 -6.49 6.03
C LYS A 24 -6.73 -7.25 5.56
N ARG A 25 -6.97 -8.25 4.71
CA ARG A 25 -5.92 -9.04 4.03
C ARG A 25 -5.41 -8.30 2.80
N THR A 26 -4.81 -7.14 3.01
CA THR A 26 -4.23 -6.32 1.94
C THR A 26 -2.95 -6.93 1.40
N LEU A 27 -2.50 -6.45 0.24
CA LEU A 27 -1.26 -6.92 -0.38
C LEU A 27 -0.03 -6.65 0.51
N ILE A 28 -0.04 -5.58 1.30
CA ILE A 28 1.01 -5.28 2.29
C ILE A 28 1.09 -6.41 3.32
N VAL A 29 -0.06 -6.81 3.88
CA VAL A 29 -0.13 -7.89 4.88
C VAL A 29 0.27 -9.23 4.28
N TYR A 30 -0.16 -9.51 3.04
CA TYR A 30 0.23 -10.72 2.33
C TYR A 30 1.74 -10.80 2.14
N HIS A 31 2.37 -9.74 1.61
CA HIS A 31 3.82 -9.67 1.42
C HIS A 31 4.56 -9.84 2.75
N ALA A 32 4.10 -9.19 3.82
CA ALA A 32 4.71 -9.35 5.13
C ALA A 32 4.63 -10.78 5.65
N ILE A 33 3.47 -11.44 5.55
CA ILE A 33 3.31 -12.82 6.03
C ILE A 33 4.22 -13.79 5.27
N THR A 34 4.46 -13.58 3.96
CA THR A 34 5.32 -14.47 3.17
C THR A 34 6.81 -14.27 3.43
N HIS A 35 7.23 -13.11 3.96
CA HIS A 35 8.64 -12.78 4.24
C HIS A 35 8.99 -12.78 5.74
N ALA A 36 7.98 -12.81 6.61
CA ALA A 36 8.16 -12.82 8.06
C ALA A 36 8.72 -14.15 8.60
N ASP A 37 9.44 -14.06 9.71
CA ASP A 37 9.77 -15.22 10.53
C ASP A 37 8.57 -15.69 11.38
N GLU A 38 8.72 -16.79 12.10
CA GLU A 38 7.64 -17.37 12.92
C GLU A 38 7.26 -16.53 14.14
N ALA A 39 8.14 -15.65 14.64
CA ALA A 39 7.81 -14.73 15.73
C ALA A 39 6.97 -13.56 15.22
N GLN A 40 7.41 -12.93 14.12
CA GLN A 40 6.72 -11.86 13.42
C GLN A 40 5.33 -12.33 12.94
N LYS A 41 5.23 -13.52 12.32
CA LYS A 41 3.92 -14.08 11.90
C LYS A 41 2.96 -14.24 13.06
N ARG A 42 3.43 -14.79 14.19
CA ARG A 42 2.60 -14.96 15.40
C ARG A 42 2.16 -13.61 15.95
N ARG A 43 3.06 -12.63 15.99
CA ARG A 43 2.75 -11.29 16.49
C ARG A 43 1.72 -10.58 15.62
N MET A 44 1.95 -10.53 14.30
CA MET A 44 0.99 -9.96 13.35
C MET A 44 -0.37 -10.66 13.43
N SER A 45 -0.39 -12.00 13.53
CA SER A 45 -1.65 -12.76 13.59
C SER A 45 -2.45 -12.52 14.88
N ALA A 46 -1.79 -12.14 15.98
CA ALA A 46 -2.47 -11.83 17.24
C ALA A 46 -3.16 -10.46 17.22
N ILE A 47 -2.71 -9.55 16.36
CA ILE A 47 -3.15 -8.14 16.33
C ILE A 47 -4.06 -7.87 15.13
N LEU A 48 -3.79 -8.50 13.98
CA LEU A 48 -4.58 -8.33 12.76
C LEU A 48 -6.03 -8.78 12.98
N GLY A 49 -6.98 -7.87 12.78
CA GLY A 49 -8.41 -8.10 12.99
C GLY A 49 -8.88 -7.91 14.43
N ASN A 50 -7.98 -7.49 15.34
CA ASN A 50 -8.38 -7.11 16.69
C ASN A 50 -8.76 -5.62 16.71
N GLU A 51 -10.06 -5.34 16.67
CA GLU A 51 -10.61 -3.97 16.74
C GLU A 51 -10.19 -3.23 18.03
N ASN A 52 -9.91 -3.96 19.10
CA ASN A 52 -9.49 -3.40 20.40
C ASN A 52 -7.96 -3.28 20.55
N ALA A 53 -7.18 -3.57 19.51
CA ALA A 53 -5.73 -3.44 19.56
C ALA A 53 -5.32 -1.99 19.91
N SER A 54 -4.44 -1.86 20.91
CA SER A 54 -3.89 -0.59 21.36
C SER A 54 -3.12 0.13 20.26
N ALA A 55 -2.83 1.42 20.46
CA ALA A 55 -2.05 2.18 19.49
C ALA A 55 -0.62 1.62 19.36
N GLU A 56 -0.07 1.14 20.47
CA GLU A 56 1.25 0.54 20.58
C GLU A 56 1.31 -0.80 19.84
N GLU A 57 0.32 -1.68 20.01
CA GLU A 57 0.23 -2.94 19.28
C GLU A 57 0.11 -2.72 17.77
N VAL A 58 -0.70 -1.75 17.36
CA VAL A 58 -0.81 -1.41 15.93
C VAL A 58 0.50 -0.83 15.40
N SER A 59 1.19 0.02 16.18
CA SER A 59 2.51 0.54 15.80
C SER A 59 3.52 -0.58 15.61
N GLU A 60 3.53 -1.56 16.50
CA GLU A 60 4.43 -2.72 16.40
C GLU A 60 4.19 -3.51 15.10
N VAL A 61 2.94 -3.74 14.71
CA VAL A 61 2.65 -4.39 13.43
C VAL A 61 3.13 -3.52 12.27
N VAL A 62 2.88 -2.20 12.31
CA VAL A 62 3.36 -1.29 11.26
C VAL A 62 4.89 -1.32 11.14
N ASP A 63 5.60 -1.40 12.26
CA ASP A 63 7.06 -1.51 12.29
C ASP A 63 7.51 -2.84 11.65
N ILE A 64 6.87 -3.97 11.98
CA ILE A 64 7.14 -5.26 11.31
C ILE A 64 6.90 -5.17 9.80
N LEU A 65 5.80 -4.53 9.35
CA LEU A 65 5.52 -4.34 7.92
C LEU A 65 6.62 -3.52 7.24
N SER A 66 7.14 -2.50 7.92
CA SER A 66 8.23 -1.65 7.43
C SER A 66 9.57 -2.38 7.41
N GLU A 67 9.91 -3.14 8.45
CA GLU A 67 11.14 -3.94 8.53
C GLU A 67 11.20 -4.98 7.40
N LEU A 68 10.05 -5.59 7.07
CA LEU A 68 9.92 -6.54 5.98
C LEU A 68 9.85 -5.87 4.60
N GLY A 69 9.96 -4.54 4.52
CA GLY A 69 9.89 -3.76 3.28
C GLY A 69 8.55 -3.89 2.55
N SER A 70 7.49 -4.30 3.25
CA SER A 70 6.20 -4.62 2.63
C SER A 70 5.46 -3.37 2.15
N ILE A 71 5.68 -2.26 2.86
CA ILE A 71 5.16 -0.94 2.50
C ILE A 71 5.80 -0.47 1.18
N GLU A 72 7.12 -0.49 1.12
CA GLU A 72 7.91 -0.08 -0.05
C GLU A 72 7.65 -0.99 -1.25
N TYR A 73 7.60 -2.30 -1.05
CA TYR A 73 7.27 -3.28 -2.08
C TYR A 73 5.95 -2.92 -2.76
N THR A 74 4.91 -2.69 -1.96
CA THR A 74 3.59 -2.49 -2.52
C THR A 74 3.43 -1.11 -3.15
N ARG A 75 4.18 -0.10 -2.69
CA ARG A 75 4.32 1.20 -3.38
C ARG A 75 4.97 1.02 -4.76
N ALA A 76 6.11 0.34 -4.82
CA ALA A 76 6.82 0.11 -6.08
C ALA A 76 5.97 -0.67 -7.09
N LEU A 77 5.16 -1.62 -6.60
CA LEU A 77 4.22 -2.35 -7.46
C LEU A 77 3.12 -1.43 -8.01
N ALA A 78 2.55 -0.55 -7.18
CA ALA A 78 1.57 0.43 -7.65
C ALA A 78 2.16 1.36 -8.72
N ASP A 79 3.39 1.83 -8.51
CA ASP A 79 4.13 2.65 -9.49
C ASP A 79 4.33 1.89 -10.81
N SER A 80 4.69 0.60 -10.74
CA SER A 80 4.87 -0.23 -11.93
C SER A 80 3.58 -0.39 -12.75
N TYR A 81 2.42 -0.55 -12.11
CA TYR A 81 1.16 -0.66 -12.82
C TYR A 81 0.78 0.65 -13.53
N VAL A 82 1.14 1.80 -12.95
CA VAL A 82 0.91 3.08 -13.62
C VAL A 82 1.87 3.29 -14.79
N MET A 83 3.15 2.92 -14.64
CA MET A 83 4.08 2.95 -15.77
C MET A 83 3.59 2.08 -16.92
N GLU A 84 3.20 0.83 -16.62
CA GLU A 84 2.66 -0.10 -17.63
C GLU A 84 1.40 0.47 -18.29
N ALA A 85 0.47 1.04 -17.51
CA ALA A 85 -0.72 1.68 -18.05
C ALA A 85 -0.37 2.84 -19.00
N LYS A 86 0.62 3.67 -18.66
CA LYS A 86 1.08 4.77 -19.52
C LYS A 86 1.71 4.27 -20.81
N GLU A 87 2.55 3.24 -20.76
CA GLU A 87 3.13 2.60 -21.94
C GLU A 87 2.03 2.10 -22.89
N GLN A 88 0.97 1.48 -22.36
CA GLN A 88 -0.17 1.04 -23.18
C GLN A 88 -0.94 2.22 -23.78
N ILE A 89 -1.19 3.29 -23.01
CA ILE A 89 -1.86 4.50 -23.51
C ILE A 89 -1.04 5.16 -24.63
N GLU A 90 0.29 5.12 -24.56
CA GLU A 90 1.16 5.71 -25.58
C GLU A 90 0.97 5.09 -26.97
N THR A 91 0.54 3.83 -27.06
CA THR A 91 0.25 3.15 -28.34
C THR A 91 -0.98 3.71 -29.08
N ILE A 92 -1.85 4.45 -28.38
CA ILE A 92 -3.09 5.00 -28.94
C ILE A 92 -2.79 6.26 -29.78
N PRO A 93 -3.47 6.49 -30.92
CA PRO A 93 -3.35 7.73 -31.67
C PRO A 93 -3.58 8.99 -30.82
N GLY A 94 -2.82 10.04 -31.12
CA GLY A 94 -2.91 11.32 -30.41
C GLY A 94 -4.32 11.91 -30.43
N SER A 95 -4.88 12.17 -29.25
CA SER A 95 -6.20 12.78 -29.09
C SER A 95 -6.33 13.48 -27.74
N ARG A 96 -7.33 14.34 -27.58
CA ARG A 96 -7.65 14.95 -26.29
C ARG A 96 -7.93 13.91 -25.18
N TYR A 97 -8.44 12.74 -25.57
CA TYR A 97 -8.77 11.67 -24.63
C TYR A 97 -7.51 10.91 -24.19
N LYS A 98 -6.55 10.69 -25.10
CA LYS A 98 -5.23 10.16 -24.75
C LYS A 98 -4.54 11.03 -23.70
N ASN A 99 -4.51 12.35 -23.93
CA ASN A 99 -3.89 13.28 -23.00
C ASN A 99 -4.60 13.28 -21.63
N LEU A 100 -5.94 13.20 -21.63
CA LEU A 100 -6.71 13.10 -20.39
C LEU A 100 -6.36 11.84 -19.59
N LEU A 101 -6.26 10.68 -20.26
CA LEU A 101 -5.88 9.42 -19.62
C LEU A 101 -4.46 9.50 -19.02
N LEU A 102 -3.49 10.06 -19.75
CA LEU A 102 -2.12 10.24 -19.24
C LEU A 102 -2.10 11.14 -18.00
N THR A 103 -2.82 12.27 -18.03
CA THR A 103 -2.93 13.17 -16.87
C THR A 103 -3.61 12.48 -15.67
N TRP A 104 -4.62 11.64 -15.91
CA TRP A 104 -5.26 10.87 -14.85
C TRP A 104 -4.33 9.82 -14.24
N SER A 105 -3.55 9.12 -15.07
CA SER A 105 -2.53 8.17 -14.63
C SER A 105 -1.47 8.87 -13.75
N ASP A 106 -0.99 10.04 -14.16
CA ASP A 106 -0.05 10.84 -13.36
C ASP A 106 -0.68 11.28 -12.04
N TYR A 107 -1.93 11.77 -12.08
CA TYR A 107 -2.65 12.19 -10.88
C TYR A 107 -2.84 11.05 -9.89
N MET A 108 -3.12 9.82 -10.34
CA MET A 108 -3.36 8.67 -9.45
C MET A 108 -2.15 8.30 -8.59
N VAL A 109 -0.93 8.54 -9.06
CA VAL A 109 0.31 8.24 -8.33
C VAL A 109 0.78 9.43 -7.50
N SER A 110 0.50 10.65 -7.96
CA SER A 110 0.96 11.87 -7.29
C SER A 110 0.05 12.35 -6.16
N ARG A 111 -0.98 11.59 -5.74
CA ARG A 111 -1.92 12.03 -4.69
C ARG A 111 -1.24 12.02 -3.32
N GLU A 112 -0.77 13.19 -2.89
CA GLU A 112 -0.80 13.56 -1.48
C GLU A 112 -2.27 13.85 -1.10
N SER A 113 -2.95 12.88 -0.49
CA SER A 113 -4.13 13.19 0.35
C SER A 113 -3.65 13.68 1.69
#